data_AF-A0A3M1S3M3-F1
#
_entry.id   AF-A0A3M1S3M3-F1
#
_cell.length_a   1.000
_cell.length_b   1.000
_cell.length_c   1.000
_cell.angle_alpha   90.00
_cell.angle_beta   90.00
_cell.angle_gamma   90.00
#
_symmetry.space_group_name_H-M   'P 1'
#
loop_
_entity.id
_entity.type
_entity.pdbx_description
1 polymer ?
#
loop_
_entity_poly.entity_id
_entity_poly.type
_entity_poly.pdbx_seq_one_letter_code
_entity_poly.pdbx_strand_id
1 'polypeptide(L)'
;MRFALAAAALLLAAAAPAAAPARFIAPGAELEVSLDSGLPLSWRVCRPDCRTPRVQRELLGPAAVLLRWDGDAALAGRLATAGYRAERHGDELRLRSLQPVAGRIREHRYRWDPATGSVALALDLPRGAGLSLRAEPGFAPEPLPGFGSIYSRVRAIVVDENGQQWLDEWLQASPSAAPGDGDWLGLRQRFWAVLLQSSRATTVTLEQAQANMPVLRLRFPEQEPQQLRLAAGPVERAWLRSVDPVLGGLLYAALWNWLRGLCILMAGLLGLLVALTGSPGGAIMLLSLCVKLLMSPLTRIADRWQAEVQRIQARLEPELAAIRRQFRGEEAHERVLAVYRQQGVSPWYTLKSAAGFLIQIPVFIAAFDTLGESFLLHQAGFLWIDDLAKPDRLAPLPLALPFFGA
;
A
#
# COMPACT_ATOMS: atom_id res chain seq x y z
N MET A 1 -16.94 60.74 43.57
CA MET A 1 -17.59 60.42 42.27
C MET A 1 -16.57 60.60 41.14
N ARG A 2 -15.71 59.59 40.90
CA ARG A 2 -14.87 59.50 39.68
C ARG A 2 -14.59 58.02 39.41
N PHE A 3 -15.26 57.51 38.37
CA PHE A 3 -15.03 56.21 37.74
C PHE A 3 -13.71 56.26 36.96
N ALA A 4 -12.90 55.21 37.04
CA ALA A 4 -11.84 54.92 36.08
C ALA A 4 -11.99 53.44 35.66
N LEU A 5 -12.67 53.25 34.53
CA LEU A 5 -12.80 51.98 33.82
C LEU A 5 -11.49 51.70 33.07
N ALA A 6 -10.87 50.56 33.36
CA ALA A 6 -9.82 49.97 32.53
C ALA A 6 -10.46 49.30 31.31
N ALA A 7 -10.20 49.82 30.11
CA ALA A 7 -10.56 49.19 28.86
C ALA A 7 -9.35 48.42 28.32
N ALA A 8 -9.43 47.08 28.37
CA ALA A 8 -8.48 46.18 27.75
C ALA A 8 -8.67 46.22 26.22
N ALA A 9 -7.68 46.74 25.50
CA ALA A 9 -7.62 46.65 24.05
C ALA A 9 -7.15 45.25 23.64
N LEU A 10 -8.10 44.39 23.30
CA LEU A 10 -7.86 43.11 22.62
C LEU A 10 -7.46 43.42 21.16
N LEU A 11 -6.17 43.40 20.85
CA LEU A 11 -5.67 43.40 19.48
C LEU A 11 -5.96 42.03 18.85
N LEU A 12 -7.04 41.93 18.08
CA LEU A 12 -7.20 40.88 17.08
C LEU A 12 -6.10 41.07 16.03
N ALA A 13 -5.09 40.20 16.05
CA ALA A 13 -4.19 40.03 14.92
C ALA A 13 -5.01 39.47 13.74
N ALA A 14 -5.39 40.34 12.82
CA ALA A 14 -5.97 39.94 11.54
C ALA A 14 -4.94 39.09 10.79
N ALA A 15 -5.25 37.81 10.58
CA ALA A 15 -4.46 36.93 9.72
C ALA A 15 -4.40 37.55 8.32
N ALA A 16 -3.18 37.75 7.79
CA ALA A 16 -2.99 38.19 6.42
C ALA A 16 -3.68 37.20 5.45
N PRO A 17 -4.25 37.66 4.33
CA PRO A 17 -4.87 36.78 3.34
C PRO A 17 -3.81 35.80 2.80
N ALA A 18 -4.11 34.50 2.90
CA ALA A 18 -3.23 33.44 2.40
C ALA A 18 -2.91 33.66 0.91
N ALA A 19 -1.62 33.56 0.56
CA ALA A 19 -1.20 33.76 -0.83
C ALA A 19 -1.70 32.60 -1.71
N ALA A 20 -2.17 32.90 -2.92
CA ALA A 20 -2.68 31.88 -3.85
C ALA A 20 -1.60 30.82 -4.14
N PRO A 21 -1.92 29.52 -4.09
CA PRO A 21 -0.93 28.46 -4.24
C PRO A 21 -0.36 28.42 -5.66
N ALA A 22 0.91 28.02 -5.77
CA ALA A 22 1.54 27.74 -7.06
C ALA A 22 1.07 26.38 -7.58
N ARG A 23 0.63 26.31 -8.85
CA ARG A 23 0.05 25.09 -9.44
C ARG A 23 0.91 24.50 -10.55
N PHE A 24 1.10 23.19 -10.49
CA PHE A 24 1.61 22.36 -11.58
C PHE A 24 0.48 21.49 -12.10
N ILE A 25 0.19 21.61 -13.40
CA ILE A 25 -0.84 20.81 -14.07
C ILE A 25 -0.14 19.93 -15.09
N ALA A 26 -0.21 18.61 -14.88
CA ALA A 26 0.25 17.59 -15.80
C ALA A 26 -0.96 16.76 -16.29
N PRO A 27 -0.84 16.02 -17.42
CA PRO A 27 -1.97 15.27 -17.99
C PRO A 27 -2.65 14.30 -17.02
N GLY A 28 -1.94 13.78 -16.02
CA GLY A 28 -2.47 12.82 -15.03
C GLY A 28 -2.35 13.25 -13.57
N ALA A 29 -1.90 14.47 -13.28
CA ALA A 29 -1.76 14.95 -11.91
C ALA A 29 -1.78 16.47 -11.81
N GLU A 30 -2.27 16.97 -10.69
CA GLU A 30 -2.24 18.37 -10.31
C GLU A 30 -1.59 18.50 -8.94
N LEU A 31 -0.49 19.24 -8.86
CA LEU A 31 0.21 19.55 -7.61
C LEU A 31 0.05 21.04 -7.31
N GLU A 32 -0.47 21.34 -6.13
CA GLU A 32 -0.51 22.69 -5.58
C GLU A 32 0.53 22.81 -4.46
N VAL A 33 1.30 23.90 -4.48
CA VAL A 33 2.32 24.20 -3.46
C VAL A 33 1.88 25.45 -2.70
N SER A 34 1.83 25.34 -1.37
CA SER A 34 1.48 26.48 -0.51
C SER A 34 2.59 27.51 -0.55
N LEU A 35 2.22 28.77 -0.81
CA LEU A 35 3.14 29.89 -0.70
C LEU A 35 3.34 30.36 0.75
N ASP A 36 2.57 29.86 1.71
CA ASP A 36 2.79 30.21 3.12
C ASP A 36 3.87 29.32 3.74
N SER A 37 3.73 28.01 3.56
CA SER A 37 4.64 27.00 4.13
C SER A 37 5.78 26.59 3.19
N GLY A 38 5.64 26.84 1.89
CA GLY A 38 6.61 26.42 0.88
C GLY A 38 6.65 24.91 0.65
N LEU A 39 5.62 24.17 1.09
CA LEU A 39 5.45 22.72 0.90
C LEU A 39 4.24 22.39 0.01
N PRO A 40 4.20 21.20 -0.61
CA PRO A 40 3.01 20.63 -1.25
C PRO A 40 1.76 20.75 -0.36
N LEU A 41 0.75 21.46 -0.87
CA LEU A 41 -0.55 21.64 -0.22
C LEU A 41 -1.51 20.53 -0.62
N SER A 42 -1.64 20.28 -1.93
CA SER A 42 -2.51 19.24 -2.47
C SER A 42 -1.83 18.54 -3.64
N TRP A 43 -2.01 17.23 -3.77
CA TRP A 43 -1.59 16.46 -4.93
C TRP A 43 -2.72 15.56 -5.35
N ARG A 44 -3.36 15.91 -6.46
CA ARG A 44 -4.47 15.15 -7.04
C ARG A 44 -3.96 14.32 -8.21
N VAL A 45 -4.27 13.03 -8.21
CA VAL A 45 -4.00 12.14 -9.33
C VAL A 45 -5.30 11.93 -10.09
N CYS A 46 -5.22 12.09 -11.41
CA CYS A 46 -6.38 12.07 -12.29
C CYS A 46 -6.18 11.05 -13.41
N ARG A 47 -7.23 10.27 -13.71
CA ARG A 47 -7.25 9.42 -14.91
C ARG A 47 -8.63 9.44 -15.59
N PRO A 48 -8.69 9.49 -16.93
CA PRO A 48 -7.57 9.65 -17.88
C PRO A 48 -7.01 11.09 -17.90
N ASP A 49 -7.79 12.07 -17.44
CA ASP A 49 -7.41 13.48 -17.33
C ASP A 49 -8.03 14.12 -16.07
N CYS A 50 -7.49 15.25 -15.61
CA CYS A 50 -8.09 16.03 -14.51
C CYS A 50 -9.36 16.80 -14.91
N ARG A 51 -9.80 16.68 -16.17
CA ARG A 51 -10.97 17.40 -16.70
C ARG A 51 -12.24 16.60 -16.52
N THR A 52 -12.15 15.27 -16.54
CA THR A 52 -13.27 14.37 -16.33
C THR A 52 -13.34 13.91 -14.87
N PRO A 53 -14.54 13.85 -14.26
CA PRO A 53 -14.71 13.50 -12.85
C PRO A 53 -14.54 12.01 -12.53
N ARG A 54 -14.18 11.16 -13.52
CA ARG A 54 -14.29 9.71 -13.37
C ARG A 54 -13.27 9.09 -12.43
N VAL A 55 -12.10 9.70 -12.19
CA VAL A 55 -11.21 9.37 -11.06
C VAL A 55 -10.35 10.59 -10.71
N GLN A 56 -10.74 11.33 -9.67
CA GLN A 56 -9.88 12.31 -9.00
C GLN A 56 -9.65 11.81 -7.57
N ARG A 57 -8.42 11.40 -7.24
CA ARG A 57 -8.05 11.10 -5.85
C ARG A 57 -6.99 12.09 -5.39
N GLU A 58 -7.29 12.77 -4.30
CA GLU A 58 -6.31 13.55 -3.57
C GLU A 58 -5.43 12.60 -2.74
N LEU A 59 -4.13 12.62 -2.98
CA LEU A 59 -3.14 11.78 -2.30
C LEU A 59 -2.35 12.56 -1.27
N LEU A 60 -2.01 13.82 -1.55
CA LEU A 60 -1.57 14.78 -0.55
C LEU A 60 -2.66 15.82 -0.36
N GLY A 61 -2.98 16.16 0.89
CA GLY A 61 -4.02 17.13 1.20
C GLY A 61 -4.57 16.98 2.62
N PRO A 62 -5.43 17.91 3.07
CA PRO A 62 -5.97 17.94 4.43
C PRO A 62 -6.81 16.72 4.79
N ALA A 63 -7.39 16.04 3.79
CA ALA A 63 -8.14 14.81 4.00
C ALA A 63 -7.32 13.55 3.66
N ALA A 64 -6.13 13.66 3.06
CA ALA A 64 -5.37 12.53 2.52
C ALA A 64 -4.05 12.29 3.29
N VAL A 65 -2.89 12.44 2.66
CA VAL A 65 -1.61 12.47 3.37
C VAL A 65 -1.18 13.93 3.57
N LEU A 66 -0.93 14.31 4.82
CA LEU A 66 -0.42 15.62 5.17
C LEU A 66 1.10 15.60 5.22
N LEU A 67 1.73 16.41 4.38
CA LEU A 67 3.15 16.73 4.47
C LEU A 67 3.32 18.04 5.27
N ARG A 68 4.03 17.97 6.40
CA ARG A 68 4.22 19.12 7.29
C ARG A 68 5.67 19.26 7.72
N TRP A 69 6.07 20.50 8.01
CA TRP A 69 7.30 20.76 8.74
C TRP A 69 7.26 20.08 10.11
N ASP A 70 8.37 19.44 10.48
CA ASP A 70 8.57 18.77 11.75
C ASP A 70 9.87 19.29 12.43
N GLY A 71 10.07 18.97 13.70
CA GLY A 71 11.20 19.43 14.50
C GLY A 71 10.77 20.23 15.73
N ASP A 72 11.56 21.24 16.12
CA ASP A 72 11.16 22.18 17.17
C ASP A 72 9.88 22.92 16.76
N ALA A 73 8.86 22.93 17.61
CA ALA A 73 7.57 23.56 17.37
C ALA A 73 7.72 25.05 16.98
N ALA A 74 8.69 25.76 17.57
CA ALA A 74 8.95 27.14 17.22
C ALA A 74 9.54 27.30 15.80
N LEU A 75 10.42 26.38 15.40
CA LEU A 75 11.05 26.38 14.08
C LEU A 75 10.05 25.93 13.00
N ALA A 76 9.33 24.84 13.24
CA ALA A 76 8.30 24.32 12.35
C ALA A 76 7.18 25.34 12.13
N GLY A 77 6.77 26.05 13.20
CA GLY A 77 5.80 27.15 13.12
C GLY A 77 6.30 28.30 12.25
N ARG A 78 7.57 28.70 12.37
CA ARG A 78 8.17 29.74 11.52
C ARG A 78 8.29 29.32 10.07
N LEU A 79 8.67 28.05 9.79
CA LEU A 79 8.72 27.53 8.42
C LEU A 79 7.34 27.47 7.77
N ALA A 80 6.30 27.14 8.55
CA ALA A 80 4.92 27.07 8.07
C ALA A 80 4.30 28.43 7.73
N THR A 81 4.83 29.52 8.29
CA THR A 81 4.31 30.90 8.09
C THR A 81 5.35 31.85 7.48
N ALA A 82 6.47 31.32 6.97
CA ALA A 82 7.57 32.13 6.45
C ALA A 82 7.15 32.99 5.25
N GLY A 83 6.17 32.53 4.48
CA GLY A 83 5.74 33.12 3.22
C GLY A 83 6.81 32.97 2.15
N TYR A 84 6.43 32.67 0.92
CA TYR A 84 7.34 32.38 -0.18
C TYR A 84 6.91 33.13 -1.44
N ARG A 85 7.89 33.72 -2.12
CA ARG A 85 7.72 34.22 -3.48
C ARG A 85 8.02 33.11 -4.47
N ALA A 86 7.08 32.85 -5.37
CA ALA A 86 7.24 31.90 -6.46
C ALA A 86 7.80 32.56 -7.72
N GLU A 87 8.86 31.98 -8.27
CA GLU A 87 9.44 32.30 -9.57
C GLU A 87 9.45 31.02 -10.42
N ARG A 88 8.75 31.03 -11.56
CA ARG A 88 8.65 29.86 -12.45
C ARG A 88 9.56 30.03 -13.65
N HIS A 89 10.51 29.11 -13.83
CA HIS A 89 11.41 29.03 -14.98
C HIS A 89 11.20 27.68 -15.69
N GLY A 90 10.33 27.66 -16.70
CA GLY A 90 9.96 26.42 -17.41
C GLY A 90 9.26 25.41 -16.49
N ASP A 91 9.89 24.24 -16.32
CA ASP A 91 9.43 23.13 -15.47
C ASP A 91 9.97 23.19 -14.03
N GLU A 92 10.76 24.23 -13.73
CA GLU A 92 11.29 24.51 -12.40
C GLU A 92 10.48 25.64 -11.72
N LEU A 93 10.04 25.42 -10.49
CA LEU A 93 9.48 26.45 -9.62
C LEU A 93 10.45 26.69 -8.47
N ARG A 94 10.88 27.94 -8.33
CA ARG A 94 11.72 28.39 -7.22
C ARG A 94 10.86 29.16 -6.23
N LEU A 95 10.92 28.76 -4.98
CA LEU A 95 10.26 29.43 -3.87
C LEU A 95 11.33 30.06 -2.98
N ARG A 96 11.26 31.38 -2.80
CA ARG A 96 12.17 32.12 -1.92
C ARG A 96 11.41 32.66 -0.72
N SER A 97 11.87 32.37 0.48
CA SER A 97 11.20 32.82 1.69
C SER A 97 11.21 34.35 1.77
N LEU A 98 10.07 34.94 2.15
CA LEU A 98 9.91 36.39 2.30
C LEU A 98 10.57 36.86 3.61
N GLN A 99 10.55 36.01 4.62
CA GLN A 99 11.19 36.25 5.92
C GLN A 99 12.39 35.32 6.12
N PRO A 100 13.45 35.78 6.83
CA PRO A 100 14.58 34.92 7.17
C PRO A 100 14.18 33.88 8.21
N VAL A 101 14.42 32.61 7.92
CA VAL A 101 14.17 31.50 8.85
C VAL A 101 15.51 30.98 9.37
N ALA A 102 15.68 31.06 10.69
CA ALA A 102 16.97 30.82 11.35
C ALA A 102 18.11 31.67 10.74
N GLY A 103 17.83 32.96 10.51
CA GLY A 103 18.82 33.96 10.11
C GLY A 103 19.20 33.98 8.61
N ARG A 104 18.57 33.17 7.76
CA ARG A 104 18.83 33.14 6.31
C ARG A 104 17.52 33.11 5.52
N ILE A 105 17.52 33.74 4.35
CA ILE A 105 16.48 33.54 3.32
C ILE A 105 16.65 32.12 2.79
N ARG A 106 15.54 31.37 2.73
CA ARG A 106 15.52 29.97 2.29
C ARG A 106 15.03 29.89 0.85
N GLU A 107 15.66 29.03 0.08
CA GLU A 107 15.26 28.74 -1.30
C GLU A 107 14.84 27.27 -1.41
N HIS A 108 13.67 27.03 -1.98
CA HIS A 108 13.18 25.70 -2.31
C HIS A 108 13.01 25.61 -3.83
N ARG A 109 13.45 24.50 -4.42
CA ARG A 109 13.31 24.27 -5.86
C ARG A 109 12.49 23.02 -6.11
N TYR A 110 11.51 23.15 -6.97
CA TYR A 110 10.58 22.10 -7.37
C TYR A 110 10.77 21.86 -8.85
N ARG A 111 11.06 20.64 -9.24
CA ARG A 111 11.14 20.23 -10.64
C ARG A 111 10.16 19.09 -10.89
N TRP A 112 9.19 19.36 -11.75
CA TRP A 112 8.21 18.35 -12.16
C TRP A 112 8.80 17.46 -13.26
N ASP A 113 8.65 16.15 -13.14
CA ASP A 113 8.95 15.22 -14.22
C ASP A 113 7.65 14.78 -14.92
N PRO A 114 7.39 15.24 -16.16
CA PRO A 114 6.16 14.93 -16.87
C PRO A 114 6.07 13.46 -17.31
N ALA A 115 7.20 12.74 -17.42
CA ALA A 115 7.20 11.34 -17.84
C ALA A 115 6.79 10.40 -16.71
N THR A 116 7.27 10.66 -15.50
CA THR A 116 7.05 9.80 -14.33
C THR A 116 5.93 10.32 -13.42
N GLY A 117 5.59 11.60 -13.54
CA GLY A 117 4.70 12.30 -12.61
C GLY A 117 5.33 12.46 -11.22
N SER A 118 6.64 12.25 -11.06
CA SER A 118 7.36 12.49 -9.80
C SER A 118 7.85 13.93 -9.70
N VAL A 119 8.16 14.37 -8.49
CA VAL A 119 8.60 15.73 -8.20
C VAL A 119 9.91 15.69 -7.45
N ALA A 120 10.95 16.27 -8.05
CA ALA A 120 12.21 16.50 -7.37
C ALA A 120 12.14 17.81 -6.59
N LEU A 121 12.42 17.74 -5.28
CA LEU A 121 12.50 18.86 -4.36
C LEU A 121 13.95 19.06 -3.93
N ALA A 122 14.44 20.29 -4.00
CA ALA A 122 15.64 20.70 -3.28
C ALA A 122 15.22 21.69 -2.19
N LEU A 123 15.24 21.26 -0.93
CA LEU A 123 14.83 22.07 0.21
C LEU A 123 16.04 22.57 1.00
N ASP A 124 16.24 23.89 1.04
CA ASP A 124 17.18 24.53 1.98
C ASP A 124 16.59 24.54 3.40
N LEU A 125 17.05 23.61 4.25
CA LEU A 125 16.52 23.39 5.60
C LEU A 125 17.48 23.89 6.69
N PRO A 126 16.98 24.54 7.76
CA PRO A 126 17.78 24.82 8.95
C PRO A 126 18.08 23.56 9.78
N ARG A 127 19.11 23.61 10.65
CA ARG A 127 19.39 22.48 11.57
C ARG A 127 18.17 22.16 12.41
N GLY A 128 17.89 20.86 12.54
CA GLY A 128 16.78 20.37 13.36
C GLY A 128 15.41 20.53 12.70
N ALA A 129 15.31 21.07 11.48
CA ALA A 129 14.10 20.95 10.69
C ALA A 129 13.97 19.52 10.15
N GLY A 130 12.73 19.05 10.12
CA GLY A 130 12.34 17.78 9.58
C GLY A 130 11.07 17.90 8.74
N LEU A 131 10.66 16.77 8.19
CA LEU A 131 9.39 16.61 7.51
C LEU A 131 8.61 15.50 8.20
N SER A 132 7.29 15.66 8.23
CA SER A 132 6.38 14.61 8.66
C SER A 132 5.37 14.29 7.57
N LEU A 133 5.18 13.02 7.31
CA LEU A 133 4.13 12.45 6.46
C LEU A 133 3.12 11.76 7.37
N ARG A 134 1.93 12.33 7.45
CA ARG A 134 0.84 11.83 8.31
C ARG A 134 -0.33 11.39 7.46
N ALA A 135 -0.79 10.15 7.66
CA ALA A 135 -2.04 9.69 7.07
C ALA A 135 -3.24 10.30 7.82
N GLU A 136 -4.14 10.95 7.09
CA GLU A 136 -5.42 11.42 7.58
C GLU A 136 -6.56 10.45 7.22
N PRO A 137 -7.74 10.53 7.87
CA PRO A 137 -8.82 9.57 7.69
C PRO A 137 -9.31 9.37 6.25
N GLY A 138 -9.23 10.38 5.39
CA GLY A 138 -9.64 10.25 3.99
C GLY A 138 -8.59 9.55 3.10
N PHE A 139 -7.36 9.33 3.56
CA PHE A 139 -6.42 8.41 2.91
C PHE A 139 -6.64 6.96 3.35
N ALA A 140 -7.23 6.73 4.53
CA ALA A 140 -7.49 5.40 5.02
C ALA A 140 -8.50 4.67 4.12
N PRO A 141 -8.24 3.41 3.75
CA PRO A 141 -9.20 2.62 2.98
C PRO A 141 -10.45 2.30 3.82
N GLU A 142 -11.58 2.10 3.14
CA GLU A 142 -12.82 1.65 3.79
C GLU A 142 -12.59 0.31 4.51
N PRO A 143 -13.09 0.13 5.74
CA PRO A 143 -12.95 -1.13 6.46
C PRO A 143 -13.72 -2.23 5.73
N LEU A 144 -13.02 -3.28 5.35
CA LEU A 144 -13.58 -4.46 4.70
C LEU A 144 -13.76 -5.59 5.72
N PRO A 145 -14.88 -6.32 5.66
CA PRO A 145 -15.09 -7.49 6.51
C PRO A 145 -14.16 -8.66 6.14
N GLY A 146 -14.01 -9.59 7.09
CA GLY A 146 -13.40 -10.90 6.82
C GLY A 146 -11.95 -10.82 6.34
N PHE A 147 -11.59 -11.65 5.36
CA PHE A 147 -10.26 -11.63 4.73
C PHE A 147 -9.94 -10.28 4.06
N GLY A 148 -10.94 -9.49 3.67
CA GLY A 148 -10.72 -8.16 3.10
C GLY A 148 -10.07 -7.18 4.08
N SER A 149 -10.16 -7.42 5.38
CA SER A 149 -9.59 -6.57 6.43
C SER A 149 -8.07 -6.40 6.32
N ILE A 150 -7.37 -7.35 5.68
CA ILE A 150 -5.91 -7.26 5.42
C ILE A 150 -5.55 -6.04 4.55
N TYR A 151 -6.50 -5.60 3.73
CA TYR A 151 -6.38 -4.45 2.83
C TYR A 151 -6.89 -3.14 3.43
N SER A 152 -7.47 -3.17 4.64
CA SER A 152 -8.11 -2.01 5.28
C SER A 152 -7.13 -1.19 6.13
N ARG A 153 -5.84 -1.20 5.82
CA ARG A 153 -4.79 -0.55 6.63
C ARG A 153 -3.90 0.32 5.77
N VAL A 154 -3.54 1.49 6.31
CA VAL A 154 -2.41 2.28 5.81
C VAL A 154 -1.15 1.74 6.47
N ARG A 155 -0.11 1.51 5.68
CA ARG A 155 1.16 0.97 6.16
C ARG A 155 2.31 1.89 5.78
N ALA A 156 3.21 2.12 6.73
CA ALA A 156 4.48 2.77 6.47
C ALA A 156 5.48 1.72 5.98
N ILE A 157 6.22 2.03 4.93
CA ILE A 157 7.08 1.07 4.22
C ILE A 157 8.44 1.67 3.87
N VAL A 158 9.40 0.78 3.71
CA VAL A 158 10.67 1.02 3.01
C VAL A 158 10.70 0.11 1.79
N VAL A 159 11.21 0.60 0.67
CA VAL A 159 11.44 -0.19 -0.54
C VAL A 159 12.89 -0.02 -0.96
N ASP A 160 13.60 -1.14 -0.99
CA ASP A 160 14.98 -1.27 -1.44
C ASP A 160 15.05 -2.24 -2.63
N GLU A 161 16.25 -2.54 -3.12
CA GLU A 161 16.48 -3.51 -4.20
C GLU A 161 15.95 -4.92 -3.91
N ASN A 162 15.84 -5.30 -2.63
CA ASN A 162 15.34 -6.60 -2.19
C ASN A 162 13.81 -6.65 -2.12
N GLY A 163 13.16 -5.48 -2.08
CA GLY A 163 11.71 -5.33 -2.14
C GLY A 163 11.18 -4.43 -1.04
N GLN A 164 9.88 -4.57 -0.76
CA GLN A 164 9.23 -3.78 0.28
C GLN A 164 9.33 -4.47 1.64
N GLN A 165 9.68 -3.70 2.66
CA GLN A 165 9.66 -4.09 4.08
C GLN A 165 8.71 -3.18 4.87
N TRP A 166 8.15 -3.68 5.97
CA TRP A 166 7.37 -2.85 6.89
C TRP A 166 8.31 -1.95 7.68
N LEU A 167 8.02 -0.66 7.76
CA LEU A 167 8.95 0.30 8.35
C LEU A 167 9.17 0.05 9.85
N ASP A 168 8.16 -0.44 10.57
CA ASP A 168 8.27 -0.83 11.97
C ASP A 168 9.23 -2.01 12.19
N GLU A 169 9.16 -3.04 11.34
CA GLU A 169 10.09 -4.17 11.38
C GLU A 169 11.51 -3.73 11.00
N TRP A 170 11.65 -2.88 9.98
CA TRP A 170 12.94 -2.32 9.55
C TRP A 170 13.59 -1.48 10.66
N LEU A 171 12.82 -0.60 11.32
CA LEU A 171 13.30 0.20 12.45
C LEU A 171 13.67 -0.67 13.67
N GLN A 172 12.98 -1.78 13.90
CA GLN A 172 13.35 -2.72 14.97
C GLN A 172 14.67 -3.43 14.67
N ALA A 173 14.88 -3.83 13.41
CA ALA A 173 16.13 -4.45 12.97
C ALA A 173 17.30 -3.46 12.93
N SER A 174 17.03 -2.17 12.71
CA SER A 174 18.07 -1.12 12.60
C SER A 174 17.59 0.24 13.14
N PRO A 175 17.61 0.45 14.47
CA PRO A 175 16.99 1.62 15.13
C PRO A 175 17.59 2.98 14.79
N SER A 176 18.82 2.99 14.27
CA SER A 176 19.56 4.19 13.89
C SER A 176 20.02 4.19 12.43
N ALA A 177 19.58 3.22 11.62
CA ALA A 177 19.92 3.21 10.20
C ALA A 177 19.22 4.38 9.50
N ALA A 178 19.98 5.03 8.62
CA ALA A 178 19.41 5.86 7.58
C ALA A 178 19.04 4.95 6.40
N PRO A 179 17.95 5.22 5.69
CA PRO A 179 17.68 4.61 4.39
C PRO A 179 18.88 4.81 3.47
N GLY A 180 19.20 3.80 2.66
CA GLY A 180 20.27 3.86 1.68
C GLY A 180 19.99 4.92 0.61
N ASP A 181 21.06 5.36 -0.07
CA ASP A 181 20.92 6.21 -1.25
C ASP A 181 20.19 5.42 -2.34
N GLY A 182 18.96 5.83 -2.66
CA GLY A 182 18.08 5.10 -3.56
C GLY A 182 16.84 4.48 -2.92
N ASP A 183 16.79 4.35 -1.58
CA ASP A 183 15.65 3.73 -0.90
C ASP A 183 14.42 4.63 -0.88
N TRP A 184 13.25 4.04 -1.12
CA TRP A 184 11.98 4.74 -1.08
C TRP A 184 11.26 4.50 0.24
N LEU A 185 10.73 5.58 0.81
CA LEU A 185 10.09 5.62 2.13
C LEU A 185 8.70 6.19 1.95
N GLY A 186 7.70 5.68 2.65
CA GLY A 186 6.42 6.37 2.60
C GLY A 186 5.25 5.62 3.17
N LEU A 187 4.07 6.07 2.76
CA LEU A 187 2.79 5.55 3.19
C LEU A 187 2.09 4.93 1.99
N ARG A 188 1.62 3.69 2.16
CA ARG A 188 0.79 3.02 1.15
C ARG A 188 -0.52 2.52 1.75
N GLN A 189 -1.51 2.41 0.87
CA GLN A 189 -2.72 1.63 1.06
C GLN A 189 -2.84 0.60 -0.07
N ARG A 190 -3.98 -0.09 -0.18
CA ARG A 190 -4.23 -1.11 -1.21
C ARG A 190 -4.00 -0.61 -2.64
N PHE A 191 -4.49 0.59 -2.98
CA PHE A 191 -4.48 1.10 -4.36
C PHE A 191 -3.56 2.31 -4.59
N TRP A 192 -3.13 2.99 -3.54
CA TRP A 192 -2.44 4.27 -3.63
C TRP A 192 -1.22 4.30 -2.73
N ALA A 193 -0.17 5.00 -3.18
CA ALA A 193 1.05 5.19 -2.41
C ALA A 193 1.53 6.64 -2.51
N VAL A 194 2.09 7.14 -1.42
CA VAL A 194 2.83 8.39 -1.31
C VAL A 194 4.21 8.06 -0.80
N LEU A 195 5.21 8.27 -1.66
CA LEU A 195 6.58 7.82 -1.47
C LEU A 195 7.53 9.01 -1.57
N LEU A 196 8.61 8.92 -0.83
CA LEU A 196 9.67 9.90 -0.73
C LEU A 196 11.01 9.18 -0.71
N GLN A 197 11.92 9.63 -1.54
CA GLN A 197 13.31 9.20 -1.57
C GLN A 197 14.17 10.38 -1.16
N SER A 198 15.19 10.13 -0.33
CA SER A 198 16.17 11.14 0.09
C SER A 198 17.54 10.69 -0.38
N SER A 199 18.31 11.56 -1.02
CA SER A 199 19.69 11.23 -1.44
C SER A 199 20.72 11.42 -0.32
N ARG A 200 20.28 11.80 0.88
CA ARG A 200 21.16 12.05 2.03
C ARG A 200 20.67 11.32 3.26
N ALA A 201 21.61 11.10 4.18
CA ALA A 201 21.36 10.46 5.46
C ALA A 201 20.20 11.16 6.18
N THR A 202 19.12 10.41 6.41
CA THR A 202 17.90 10.91 7.02
C THR A 202 17.56 9.98 8.17
N THR A 203 17.38 10.53 9.38
CA THR A 203 16.89 9.72 10.50
C THR A 203 15.38 9.61 10.39
N VAL A 204 14.90 8.38 10.36
CA VAL A 204 13.49 8.07 10.20
C VAL A 204 12.93 7.60 11.53
N THR A 205 11.80 8.16 11.96
CA THR A 205 11.05 7.63 13.09
C THR A 205 9.60 7.41 12.70
N LEU A 206 9.02 6.36 13.27
CA LEU A 206 7.63 5.99 13.07
C LEU A 206 6.88 6.19 14.38
N GLU A 207 5.85 7.03 14.35
CA GLU A 207 4.91 7.20 15.45
C GLU A 207 3.53 6.69 15.01
N GLN A 208 2.88 5.91 15.87
CA GLN A 208 1.47 5.58 15.65
C GLN A 208 0.59 6.61 16.35
N ALA A 209 -0.02 7.51 15.58
CA ALA A 209 -0.92 8.52 16.13
C ALA A 209 -2.27 7.91 16.53
N GLN A 210 -2.78 6.97 15.73
CA GLN A 210 -4.05 6.24 15.92
C GLN A 210 -3.98 4.86 15.26
N ALA A 211 -4.93 3.96 15.56
CA ALA A 211 -4.98 2.62 14.98
C ALA A 211 -4.94 2.67 13.44
N ASN A 212 -3.92 2.06 12.83
CA ASN A 212 -3.68 2.03 11.38
C ASN A 212 -3.46 3.40 10.69
N MET A 213 -3.10 4.45 11.43
CA MET A 213 -2.69 5.76 10.88
C MET A 213 -1.27 6.13 11.31
N PRO A 214 -0.25 5.64 10.57
CA PRO A 214 1.14 5.93 10.87
C PRO A 214 1.51 7.38 10.54
N VAL A 215 2.41 7.93 11.36
CA VAL A 215 3.09 9.21 11.14
C VAL A 215 4.57 8.93 10.95
N LEU A 216 5.04 9.18 9.74
CA LEU A 216 6.44 9.06 9.36
C LEU A 216 7.14 10.41 9.59
N ARG A 217 8.16 10.45 10.43
CA ARG A 217 8.97 11.65 10.67
C ARG A 217 10.38 11.45 10.12
N LEU A 218 10.85 12.45 9.39
CA LEU A 218 12.13 12.50 8.71
C LEU A 218 12.92 13.66 9.31
N ARG A 219 14.06 13.37 9.94
CA ARG A 219 14.97 14.39 10.47
C ARG A 219 16.26 14.42 9.66
N PHE A 220 16.66 15.62 9.27
CA PHE A 220 17.85 15.84 8.46
C PHE A 220 19.00 16.33 9.34
N PRO A 221 20.14 15.62 9.39
CA PRO A 221 21.27 15.97 10.26
C PRO A 221 22.12 17.13 9.72
N GLU A 222 22.13 17.35 8.40
CA GLU A 222 23.00 18.34 7.74
C GLU A 222 22.29 19.66 7.39
N GLN A 223 23.06 20.75 7.34
CA GLN A 223 22.61 22.12 6.98
C GLN A 223 22.56 22.40 5.48
N GLU A 224 22.81 21.40 4.66
CA GLU A 224 22.85 21.57 3.22
C GLU A 224 21.47 21.32 2.59
N PRO A 225 21.23 21.86 1.38
CA PRO A 225 19.99 21.61 0.66
C PRO A 225 19.75 20.10 0.49
N GLN A 226 18.65 19.64 1.07
CA GLN A 226 18.23 18.24 0.99
C GLN A 226 17.57 18.02 -0.37
N GLN A 227 18.04 17.02 -1.11
CA GLN A 227 17.42 16.61 -2.36
C GLN A 227 16.49 15.44 -2.09
N LEU A 228 15.20 15.66 -2.29
CA LEU A 228 14.15 14.70 -2.09
C LEU A 228 13.45 14.44 -3.42
N ARG A 229 12.98 13.22 -3.65
CA ARG A 229 12.06 12.92 -4.75
C ARG A 229 10.76 12.43 -4.14
N LEU A 230 9.65 13.08 -4.47
CA LEU A 230 8.32 12.61 -4.10
C LEU A 230 7.62 11.98 -5.29
N ALA A 231 6.95 10.87 -5.03
CA ALA A 231 6.08 10.20 -5.98
C ALA A 231 4.78 9.84 -5.28
N ALA A 232 3.65 10.32 -5.81
CA ALA A 232 2.32 9.96 -5.33
C ALA A 232 1.47 9.45 -6.49
N GLY A 233 0.94 8.24 -6.38
CA GLY A 233 0.23 7.60 -7.47
C GLY A 233 -0.36 6.23 -7.15
N PRO A 234 -0.95 5.57 -8.17
CA PRO A 234 -1.56 4.26 -8.01
C PRO A 234 -0.49 3.17 -7.89
N VAL A 235 -0.77 2.14 -7.11
CA VAL A 235 0.10 0.96 -6.96
C VAL A 235 -0.08 0.04 -8.17
N GLU A 236 0.38 0.50 -9.33
CA GLU A 236 0.29 -0.21 -10.61
C GLU A 236 1.69 -0.44 -11.20
N ARG A 237 1.90 -1.61 -11.80
CA ARG A 237 3.20 -1.98 -12.38
C ARG A 237 3.74 -0.96 -13.39
N ALA A 238 2.87 -0.43 -14.25
CA ALA A 238 3.27 0.51 -15.29
C ALA A 238 3.76 1.85 -14.70
N TRP A 239 3.01 2.39 -13.74
CA TRP A 239 3.38 3.65 -13.08
C TRP A 239 4.61 3.48 -12.18
N LEU A 240 4.64 2.45 -11.33
CA LEU A 240 5.76 2.20 -10.41
C LEU A 240 7.10 2.08 -11.15
N ARG A 241 7.15 1.25 -12.20
CA ARG A 241 8.37 1.08 -13.02
C ARG A 241 8.74 2.32 -13.82
N SER A 242 7.79 3.21 -14.11
CA SER A 242 8.08 4.49 -14.76
C SER A 242 8.82 5.43 -13.82
N VAL A 243 8.45 5.45 -12.53
CA VAL A 243 9.10 6.28 -11.50
C VAL A 243 10.48 5.72 -11.14
N ASP A 244 10.55 4.44 -10.80
CA ASP A 244 11.77 3.74 -10.42
C ASP A 244 11.58 2.21 -10.53
N PRO A 245 12.47 1.45 -11.19
CA PRO A 245 12.38 -0.01 -11.25
C PRO A 245 12.26 -0.71 -9.89
N VAL A 246 12.90 -0.16 -8.85
CA VAL A 246 12.89 -0.70 -7.47
C VAL A 246 11.48 -0.72 -6.90
N LEU A 247 10.65 0.27 -7.25
CA LEU A 247 9.25 0.37 -6.80
C LEU A 247 8.36 -0.77 -7.34
N GLY A 248 8.82 -1.52 -8.35
CA GLY A 248 8.19 -2.79 -8.71
C GLY A 248 8.09 -3.76 -7.53
N GLY A 249 8.99 -3.63 -6.55
CA GLY A 249 9.04 -4.23 -5.21
C GLY A 249 7.72 -4.22 -4.42
N LEU A 250 6.89 -3.21 -4.65
CA LEU A 250 5.66 -2.96 -3.89
C LEU A 250 4.52 -3.94 -4.20
N LEU A 251 4.48 -4.47 -5.43
CA LEU A 251 3.40 -5.35 -5.89
C LEU A 251 3.52 -6.72 -5.24
N TYR A 252 2.47 -7.16 -4.54
CA TYR A 252 2.43 -8.47 -3.88
C TYR A 252 3.59 -8.71 -2.90
N ALA A 253 4.06 -7.65 -2.24
CA ALA A 253 5.23 -7.68 -1.34
C ALA A 253 5.09 -8.67 -0.16
N ALA A 254 3.87 -9.01 0.24
CA ALA A 254 3.62 -9.95 1.33
C ALA A 254 3.83 -11.43 0.93
N LEU A 255 4.04 -11.72 -0.35
CA LEU A 255 4.14 -13.10 -0.88
C LEU A 255 5.59 -13.50 -1.18
N TRP A 256 5.87 -14.80 -1.12
CA TRP A 256 7.14 -15.36 -1.59
C TRP A 256 7.40 -15.01 -3.06
N ASN A 257 8.67 -14.85 -3.43
CA ASN A 257 9.09 -14.42 -4.77
C ASN A 257 8.49 -15.26 -5.92
N TRP A 258 8.39 -16.58 -5.77
CA TRP A 258 7.80 -17.45 -6.80
C TRP A 258 6.28 -17.23 -6.95
N LEU A 259 5.58 -17.04 -5.83
CA LEU A 259 4.14 -16.81 -5.80
C LEU A 259 3.81 -15.41 -6.31
N ARG A 260 4.64 -14.42 -5.97
CA ARG A 260 4.61 -13.07 -6.53
C ARG A 260 4.79 -13.09 -8.06
N GLY A 261 5.69 -13.93 -8.58
CA GLY A 261 5.83 -14.17 -10.02
C GLY A 261 4.53 -14.67 -10.66
N LEU A 262 3.84 -15.60 -9.99
CA LEU A 262 2.52 -16.09 -10.43
C LEU A 262 1.46 -14.99 -10.43
N CYS A 263 1.38 -14.15 -9.39
CA CYS A 263 0.46 -13.01 -9.34
C CYS A 263 0.72 -12.02 -10.49
N ILE A 264 1.99 -11.70 -10.74
CA ILE A 264 2.37 -10.79 -11.83
C ILE A 264 1.96 -11.36 -13.20
N LEU A 265 2.09 -12.68 -13.40
CA LEU A 265 1.64 -13.35 -14.62
C LEU A 265 0.11 -13.27 -14.75
N MET A 266 -0.62 -13.58 -13.68
CA MET A 266 -2.08 -13.52 -13.66
C MET A 266 -2.60 -12.10 -13.87
N ALA A 267 -1.95 -11.08 -13.29
CA ALA A 267 -2.29 -9.68 -13.49
C ALA A 267 -2.08 -9.24 -14.95
N GLY A 268 -1.00 -9.69 -15.57
CA GLY A 268 -0.74 -9.46 -17.00
C GLY A 268 -1.81 -10.12 -17.88
N LEU A 269 -2.19 -11.36 -17.57
CA LEU A 269 -3.27 -12.06 -18.26
C LEU A 269 -4.61 -11.34 -18.07
N LEU A 270 -4.94 -10.92 -16.84
CA LEU A 270 -6.15 -10.15 -16.55
C LEU A 270 -6.20 -8.87 -17.39
N GLY A 271 -5.11 -8.08 -17.43
CA GLY A 271 -5.04 -6.87 -18.25
C GLY A 271 -5.29 -7.13 -19.74
N LEU A 272 -4.73 -8.23 -20.28
CA LEU A 272 -4.98 -8.65 -21.66
C LEU A 272 -6.44 -9.03 -21.90
N LEU A 273 -7.06 -9.76 -20.96
CA LEU A 273 -8.46 -10.16 -21.07
C LEU A 273 -9.42 -8.98 -20.92
N VAL A 274 -9.08 -7.99 -20.09
CA VAL A 274 -9.82 -6.71 -20.01
C VAL A 274 -9.72 -5.96 -21.34
N ALA A 275 -8.52 -5.87 -21.94
CA ALA A 275 -8.34 -5.24 -23.25
C ALA A 275 -9.12 -5.96 -24.36
N LEU A 276 -9.25 -7.29 -24.29
CA LEU A 276 -9.98 -8.10 -25.27
C LEU A 276 -11.50 -8.00 -25.11
N THR A 277 -12.00 -8.06 -23.88
CA THR A 277 -13.45 -8.10 -23.61
C THR A 277 -14.08 -6.72 -23.45
N GLY A 278 -13.28 -5.70 -23.15
CA GLY A 278 -13.76 -4.36 -22.78
C GLY A 278 -14.52 -4.31 -21.45
N SER A 279 -14.61 -5.42 -20.70
CA SER A 279 -15.35 -5.51 -19.45
C SER A 279 -14.51 -6.16 -18.34
N PRO A 280 -14.31 -5.50 -17.19
CA PRO A 280 -13.57 -6.08 -16.07
C PRO A 280 -14.17 -7.39 -15.54
N GLY A 281 -15.50 -7.49 -15.45
CA GLY A 281 -16.17 -8.72 -15.00
C GLY A 281 -16.07 -9.88 -15.99
N GLY A 282 -16.24 -9.63 -17.29
CA GLY A 282 -16.05 -10.64 -18.32
C GLY A 282 -14.62 -11.18 -18.38
N ALA A 283 -13.64 -10.30 -18.13
CA ALA A 283 -12.24 -10.69 -18.02
C ALA A 283 -11.98 -11.64 -16.83
N ILE A 284 -12.64 -11.44 -15.67
CA ILE A 284 -12.53 -12.35 -14.52
C ILE A 284 -13.11 -13.74 -14.85
N MET A 285 -14.27 -13.79 -15.51
CA MET A 285 -14.87 -15.07 -15.93
C MET A 285 -13.93 -15.83 -16.88
N LEU A 286 -13.36 -15.13 -17.86
CA LEU A 286 -12.44 -15.73 -18.82
C LEU A 286 -11.10 -16.13 -18.16
N LEU A 287 -10.61 -15.33 -17.21
CA LEU A 287 -9.43 -15.65 -16.41
C LEU A 287 -9.65 -16.95 -15.63
N SER A 288 -10.81 -17.10 -14.99
CA SER A 288 -11.18 -18.33 -14.26
C SER A 288 -11.18 -19.56 -15.18
N LEU A 289 -11.74 -19.42 -16.39
CA LEU A 289 -11.70 -20.49 -17.40
C LEU A 289 -10.27 -20.83 -17.81
N CYS A 290 -9.43 -19.84 -18.11
CA CYS A 290 -8.03 -20.05 -18.48
C CYS A 290 -7.24 -20.76 -17.37
N VAL A 291 -7.38 -20.32 -16.12
CA VAL A 291 -6.72 -20.93 -14.96
C VAL A 291 -7.18 -22.37 -14.78
N LYS A 292 -8.49 -22.64 -14.89
CA LYS A 292 -9.04 -23.99 -14.77
C LYS A 292 -8.55 -24.93 -15.87
N LEU A 293 -8.44 -24.43 -17.11
CA LEU A 293 -7.89 -25.20 -18.22
C LEU A 293 -6.41 -25.52 -18.01
N LEU A 294 -5.62 -24.53 -17.57
CA LEU A 294 -4.18 -24.70 -17.31
C LEU A 294 -3.90 -25.64 -16.14
N MET A 295 -4.74 -25.62 -15.10
CA MET A 295 -4.64 -26.51 -13.95
C MET A 295 -5.23 -27.90 -14.20
N SER A 296 -6.06 -28.09 -15.23
CA SER A 296 -6.72 -29.38 -15.51
C SER A 296 -5.79 -30.61 -15.58
N PRO A 297 -4.58 -30.59 -16.20
CA PRO A 297 -3.69 -31.75 -16.16
C PRO A 297 -3.21 -32.04 -14.74
N LEU A 298 -2.90 -31.00 -13.96
CA LEU A 298 -2.40 -31.11 -12.61
C LEU A 298 -3.48 -31.61 -11.65
N THR A 299 -4.71 -31.12 -11.78
CA THR A 299 -5.87 -31.61 -11.04
C THR A 299 -6.10 -33.09 -11.31
N ARG A 300 -6.04 -33.54 -12.57
CA ARG A 300 -6.19 -34.96 -12.92
C ARG A 300 -5.12 -35.86 -12.29
N ILE A 301 -3.89 -35.36 -12.15
CA ILE A 301 -2.81 -36.10 -11.46
C ILE A 301 -3.14 -36.23 -9.97
N ALA A 302 -3.59 -35.14 -9.35
CA ALA A 302 -3.99 -35.16 -7.95
C ALA A 302 -5.20 -36.09 -7.70
N ASP A 303 -6.19 -36.08 -8.60
CA ASP A 303 -7.36 -36.97 -8.53
C ASP A 303 -6.94 -38.45 -8.58
N ARG A 304 -5.95 -38.78 -9.42
CA ARG A 304 -5.39 -40.15 -9.49
C ARG A 304 -4.74 -40.57 -8.17
N TRP A 305 -3.98 -39.68 -7.55
CA TRP A 305 -3.37 -39.95 -6.24
C TRP A 305 -4.43 -40.12 -5.15
N GLN A 306 -5.49 -39.31 -5.16
CA GLN A 306 -6.60 -39.46 -4.22
C GLN A 306 -7.35 -40.78 -4.41
N ALA A 307 -7.61 -41.18 -5.65
CA ALA A 307 -8.26 -42.45 -5.95
C ALA A 307 -7.41 -43.66 -5.52
N GLU A 308 -6.09 -43.60 -5.74
CA GLU A 308 -5.17 -44.60 -5.19
C GLU A 308 -5.23 -44.61 -3.66
N VAL A 309 -5.30 -43.43 -3.05
CA VAL A 309 -5.35 -43.29 -1.60
C VAL A 309 -6.57 -44.00 -1.01
N GLN A 310 -7.73 -43.72 -1.59
CA GLN A 310 -9.01 -44.27 -1.18
C GLN A 310 -9.07 -45.79 -1.35
N ARG A 311 -8.49 -46.35 -2.43
CA ARG A 311 -8.50 -47.79 -2.68
C ARG A 311 -7.77 -48.58 -1.59
N ILE A 312 -6.58 -48.15 -1.19
CA ILE A 312 -5.83 -48.84 -0.13
C ILE A 312 -6.48 -48.58 1.23
N GLN A 313 -7.03 -47.39 1.48
CA GLN A 313 -7.79 -47.14 2.72
C GLN A 313 -8.98 -48.08 2.84
N ALA A 314 -9.78 -48.24 1.78
CA ALA A 314 -10.90 -49.17 1.74
C ALA A 314 -10.45 -50.64 1.96
N ARG A 315 -9.26 -51.01 1.47
CA ARG A 315 -8.68 -52.34 1.72
C ARG A 315 -8.30 -52.56 3.18
N LEU A 316 -7.82 -51.53 3.87
CA LEU A 316 -7.35 -51.60 5.26
C LEU A 316 -8.46 -51.33 6.28
N GLU A 317 -9.55 -50.69 5.87
CA GLU A 317 -10.68 -50.32 6.72
C GLU A 317 -11.20 -51.44 7.65
N PRO A 318 -11.41 -52.69 7.20
CA PRO A 318 -11.90 -53.75 8.10
C PRO A 318 -10.91 -54.10 9.22
N GLU A 319 -9.60 -54.18 8.93
CA GLU A 319 -8.56 -54.43 9.95
C GLU A 319 -8.45 -53.25 10.92
N LEU A 320 -8.48 -52.02 10.39
CA LEU A 320 -8.44 -50.80 11.20
C LEU A 320 -9.67 -50.69 12.11
N ALA A 321 -10.85 -51.08 11.63
CA ALA A 321 -12.08 -51.10 12.42
C ALA A 321 -12.03 -52.16 13.53
N ALA A 322 -11.43 -53.33 13.27
CA ALA A 322 -11.23 -54.36 14.29
C ALA A 322 -10.32 -53.86 15.43
N ILE A 323 -9.21 -53.20 15.09
CA ILE A 323 -8.28 -52.61 16.07
C ILE A 323 -8.97 -51.54 16.91
N ARG A 324 -9.73 -50.63 16.29
CA ARG A 324 -10.47 -49.57 16.98
C ARG A 324 -11.57 -50.08 17.92
N ARG A 325 -12.12 -51.28 17.66
CA ARG A 325 -13.10 -51.93 18.54
C ARG A 325 -12.44 -52.58 19.76
N GLN A 326 -11.24 -53.15 19.58
CA GLN A 326 -10.55 -53.92 20.61
C GLN A 326 -9.62 -53.08 21.50
N PHE A 327 -9.07 -51.98 20.97
CA PHE A 327 -8.07 -51.14 21.64
C PHE A 327 -8.50 -49.68 21.65
N ARG A 328 -8.06 -48.91 22.65
CA ARG A 328 -8.29 -47.46 22.75
C ARG A 328 -7.02 -46.72 23.19
N GLY A 329 -7.00 -45.41 22.96
CA GLY A 329 -5.87 -44.55 23.34
C GLY A 329 -4.63 -44.83 22.51
N GLU A 330 -3.47 -44.83 23.16
CA GLU A 330 -2.15 -44.94 22.53
C GLU A 330 -1.90 -46.31 21.89
N GLU A 331 -2.34 -47.40 22.52
CA GLU A 331 -2.21 -48.76 21.98
C GLU A 331 -2.94 -48.94 20.64
N ALA A 332 -4.10 -48.30 20.48
CA ALA A 332 -4.82 -48.33 19.21
C ALA A 332 -4.04 -47.58 18.11
N HIS A 333 -3.38 -46.47 18.46
CA HIS A 333 -2.57 -45.69 17.53
C HIS A 333 -1.34 -46.47 17.06
N GLU A 334 -0.60 -47.10 17.97
CA GLU A 334 0.58 -47.89 17.63
C GLU A 334 0.25 -49.09 16.74
N ARG A 335 -0.84 -49.81 17.04
CA ARG A 335 -1.26 -50.96 16.22
C ARG A 335 -1.73 -50.55 14.84
N VAL A 336 -2.46 -49.45 14.72
CA VAL A 336 -2.83 -48.87 13.42
C VAL A 336 -1.57 -48.53 12.61
N LEU A 337 -0.56 -47.95 13.25
CA LEU A 337 0.70 -47.62 12.59
C LEU A 337 1.49 -48.88 12.17
N ALA A 338 1.47 -49.94 12.99
CA ALA A 338 2.08 -51.22 12.67
C ALA A 338 1.44 -51.87 11.43
N VAL A 339 0.11 -51.85 11.32
CA VAL A 339 -0.61 -52.33 10.12
C VAL A 339 -0.23 -51.54 8.88
N TYR A 340 -0.16 -50.20 8.98
CA TYR A 340 0.28 -49.38 7.85
C TYR A 340 1.72 -49.73 7.41
N ARG A 341 2.64 -49.97 8.34
CA ARG A 341 4.02 -50.39 8.03
C ARG A 341 4.09 -51.77 7.39
N GLN A 342 3.32 -52.74 7.90
CA GLN A 342 3.26 -54.10 7.34
C GLN A 342 2.77 -54.10 5.89
N GLN A 343 1.82 -53.22 5.58
CA GLN A 343 1.21 -53.10 4.25
C GLN A 343 2.01 -52.16 3.31
N GLY A 344 3.21 -51.72 3.71
CA GLY A 344 4.09 -50.88 2.90
C GLY A 344 3.59 -49.44 2.69
N VAL A 345 2.63 -48.98 3.49
CA VAL A 345 2.06 -47.62 3.39
C VAL A 345 2.95 -46.65 4.16
N SER A 346 3.66 -45.79 3.43
CA SER A 346 4.51 -44.74 4.03
C SER A 346 3.67 -43.71 4.80
N PRO A 347 4.14 -43.12 5.92
CA PRO A 347 3.41 -42.07 6.65
C PRO A 347 3.06 -40.83 5.80
N TRP A 348 3.86 -40.53 4.77
CA TRP A 348 3.65 -39.44 3.80
C TRP A 348 2.40 -39.63 2.91
N TYR A 349 1.76 -40.79 2.99
CA TYR A 349 0.59 -41.16 2.23
C TYR A 349 -0.65 -40.32 2.56
N THR A 350 -0.79 -39.85 3.80
CA THR A 350 -1.89 -38.96 4.19
C THR A 350 -1.79 -37.60 3.51
N LEU A 351 -0.57 -37.12 3.20
CA LEU A 351 -0.37 -35.90 2.42
C LEU A 351 -0.80 -36.07 0.97
N LYS A 352 -0.68 -37.28 0.40
CA LYS A 352 -1.20 -37.57 -0.95
C LYS A 352 -2.72 -37.40 -1.03
N SER A 353 -3.44 -37.66 0.06
CA SER A 353 -4.89 -37.40 0.16
C SER A 353 -5.22 -35.91 0.05
N ALA A 354 -4.43 -35.07 0.73
CA ALA A 354 -4.62 -33.62 0.74
C ALA A 354 -4.01 -32.92 -0.49
N ALA A 355 -3.22 -33.62 -1.31
CA ALA A 355 -2.44 -33.05 -2.41
C ALA A 355 -3.28 -32.26 -3.42
N GLY A 356 -4.49 -32.73 -3.76
CA GLY A 356 -5.37 -32.03 -4.69
C GLY A 356 -5.78 -30.64 -4.20
N PHE A 357 -6.11 -30.53 -2.92
CA PHE A 357 -6.41 -29.24 -2.30
C PHE A 357 -5.15 -28.37 -2.19
N LEU A 358 -4.04 -28.95 -1.71
CA LEU A 358 -2.78 -28.20 -1.50
C LEU A 358 -2.25 -27.58 -2.80
N ILE A 359 -2.36 -28.28 -3.92
CA ILE A 359 -1.95 -27.76 -5.24
C ILE A 359 -2.75 -26.51 -5.64
N GLN A 360 -4.02 -26.44 -5.25
CA GLN A 360 -4.90 -25.34 -5.62
C GLN A 360 -4.69 -24.10 -4.72
N ILE A 361 -4.22 -24.28 -3.48
CA ILE A 361 -4.02 -23.18 -2.52
C ILE A 361 -3.14 -22.06 -3.11
N PRO A 362 -1.94 -22.31 -3.68
CA PRO A 362 -1.13 -21.25 -4.26
C PRO A 362 -1.81 -20.49 -5.39
N VAL A 363 -2.54 -21.20 -6.25
CA VAL A 363 -3.27 -20.58 -7.36
C VAL A 363 -4.42 -19.72 -6.84
N PHE A 364 -5.10 -20.18 -5.79
CA PHE A 364 -6.13 -19.40 -5.12
C PHE A 364 -5.56 -18.15 -4.47
N ILE A 365 -4.44 -18.25 -3.74
CA ILE A 365 -3.76 -17.08 -3.15
C ILE A 365 -3.37 -16.09 -4.26
N ALA A 366 -2.76 -16.58 -5.33
CA ALA A 366 -2.37 -15.73 -6.45
C ALA A 366 -3.57 -15.05 -7.12
N ALA A 367 -4.68 -15.77 -7.32
CA ALA A 367 -5.91 -15.19 -7.84
C ALA A 367 -6.49 -14.13 -6.89
N PHE A 368 -6.58 -14.44 -5.60
CA PHE A 368 -7.11 -13.55 -4.58
C PHE A 368 -6.31 -12.25 -4.49
N ASP A 369 -4.98 -12.33 -4.40
CA ASP A 369 -4.12 -11.16 -4.34
C ASP A 369 -4.10 -10.39 -5.67
N THR A 370 -4.12 -11.08 -6.81
CA THR A 370 -4.20 -10.42 -8.13
C THR A 370 -5.47 -9.59 -8.26
N LEU A 371 -6.62 -10.15 -7.90
CA LEU A 371 -7.91 -9.44 -7.94
C LEU A 371 -7.99 -8.38 -6.83
N GLY A 372 -7.42 -8.68 -5.67
CA GLY A 372 -7.30 -7.78 -4.53
C GLY A 372 -6.53 -6.52 -4.90
N GLU A 373 -5.28 -6.60 -5.30
CA GLU A 373 -4.44 -5.42 -5.58
C GLU A 373 -4.68 -4.81 -6.98
N SER A 374 -5.56 -5.37 -7.82
CA SER A 374 -5.81 -4.86 -9.17
C SER A 374 -6.59 -3.54 -9.16
N PHE A 375 -5.91 -2.47 -9.59
CA PHE A 375 -6.54 -1.16 -9.81
C PHE A 375 -7.60 -1.20 -10.93
N LEU A 376 -7.49 -2.11 -11.90
CA LEU A 376 -8.46 -2.24 -13.01
C LEU A 376 -9.87 -2.62 -12.55
N LEU A 377 -9.97 -3.25 -11.37
CA LEU A 377 -11.23 -3.66 -10.77
C LEU A 377 -11.80 -2.61 -9.83
N HIS A 378 -10.99 -1.62 -9.45
CA HIS A 378 -11.41 -0.57 -8.53
C HIS A 378 -12.50 0.29 -9.19
N GLN A 379 -13.66 0.40 -8.54
CA GLN A 379 -14.82 1.15 -9.05
C GLN A 379 -15.39 0.61 -10.38
N ALA A 380 -15.04 -0.62 -10.74
CA ALA A 380 -15.59 -1.28 -11.92
C ALA A 380 -16.81 -2.13 -11.52
N GLY A 381 -17.98 -1.79 -12.05
CA GLY A 381 -19.20 -2.57 -11.87
C GLY A 381 -19.35 -3.70 -12.90
N PHE A 382 -20.08 -4.74 -12.53
CA PHE A 382 -20.49 -5.82 -13.44
C PHE A 382 -21.83 -6.44 -13.00
N LEU A 383 -22.80 -6.46 -13.91
CA LEU A 383 -24.17 -6.93 -13.63
C LEU A 383 -24.80 -6.17 -12.44
N TRP A 384 -25.02 -6.85 -11.32
CA TRP A 384 -25.58 -6.30 -10.08
C TRP A 384 -24.52 -5.85 -9.07
N ILE A 385 -23.23 -6.05 -9.38
CA ILE A 385 -22.11 -5.70 -8.50
C ILE A 385 -21.64 -4.29 -8.86
N ASP A 386 -21.70 -3.37 -7.90
CA ASP A 386 -21.30 -1.97 -8.09
C ASP A 386 -19.77 -1.79 -8.19
N ASP A 387 -19.00 -2.56 -7.40
CA ASP A 387 -17.54 -2.47 -7.34
C ASP A 387 -16.93 -3.87 -7.15
N LEU A 388 -16.31 -4.40 -8.21
CA LEU A 388 -15.64 -5.71 -8.22
C LEU A 388 -14.46 -5.81 -7.24
N ALA A 389 -13.93 -4.68 -6.76
CA ALA A 389 -12.86 -4.68 -5.76
C ALA A 389 -13.37 -4.82 -4.32
N LYS A 390 -14.68 -4.71 -4.09
CA LYS A 390 -15.32 -4.78 -2.77
C LYS A 390 -16.09 -6.09 -2.58
N PRO A 391 -16.28 -6.55 -1.34
CA PRO A 391 -17.18 -7.65 -1.04
C PRO A 391 -18.60 -7.35 -1.49
N ASP A 392 -19.24 -8.32 -2.14
CA ASP A 392 -20.62 -8.21 -2.62
C ASP A 392 -21.60 -8.19 -1.44
N ARG A 393 -22.59 -7.30 -1.47
CA ARG A 393 -23.61 -7.12 -0.42
C ARG A 393 -24.99 -7.57 -0.92
N LEU A 394 -25.07 -8.74 -1.54
CA LEU A 394 -26.32 -9.30 -2.09
C LEU A 394 -27.46 -9.39 -1.05
N ALA A 395 -27.12 -9.76 0.19
CA ALA A 395 -28.04 -9.75 1.32
C ALA A 395 -27.24 -9.61 2.63
N PRO A 396 -27.69 -8.79 3.60
CA PRO A 396 -27.10 -8.78 4.93
C PRO A 396 -27.32 -10.17 5.55
N LEU A 397 -26.25 -10.86 5.95
CA LEU A 397 -26.37 -12.14 6.63
C LEU A 397 -26.76 -11.86 8.09
N PRO A 398 -27.71 -12.62 8.67
CA PRO A 398 -28.06 -12.47 10.09
C PRO A 398 -26.93 -12.91 11.04
N LEU A 399 -25.86 -13.52 10.52
CA LEU A 399 -24.70 -14.00 11.28
C LEU A 399 -23.42 -13.63 10.54
N ALA A 400 -22.43 -13.10 11.26
CA ALA A 400 -21.08 -12.93 10.75
C ALA A 400 -20.45 -14.30 10.48
N LEU A 401 -20.33 -14.67 9.20
CA LEU A 401 -19.59 -15.87 8.83
C LEU A 401 -18.10 -15.62 9.09
N PRO A 402 -17.39 -16.57 9.74
CA PRO A 402 -15.95 -16.47 9.87
C PRO A 402 -15.34 -16.29 8.47
N PHE A 403 -14.39 -15.37 8.35
CA PHE A 403 -13.70 -14.99 7.10
C PHE A 403 -14.48 -14.20 6.05
N PHE A 404 -15.81 -14.20 6.07
CA PHE A 404 -16.64 -13.50 5.07
C PHE A 404 -17.36 -12.25 5.63
N GLY A 405 -17.52 -12.18 6.95
CA GLY A 405 -18.23 -11.07 7.61
C GLY A 405 -19.73 -11.31 7.74
N ALA A 406 -20.44 -10.28 8.20
CA ALA A 406 -21.89 -10.23 8.33
C ALA A 406 -22.54 -9.56 7.12
#